data_AF-A0A9E2XV34-F1
#
_entry.id   AF-A0A9E2XV34-F1
#
_cell.length_a   1.000
_cell.length_b   1.000
_cell.length_c   1.000
_cell.angle_alpha   90.00
_cell.angle_beta   90.00
_cell.angle_gamma   90.00
#
_symmetry.space_group_name_H-M   'P 1'
#
loop_
_entity.id
_entity.type
_entity.pdbx_description
1 polymer ?
#
loop_
_entity_poly.entity_id
_entity_poly.type
_entity_poly.pdbx_seq_one_letter_code
_entity_poly.pdbx_strand_id
1 'polypeptide(L)'
;MCLACWQVWLTWQLMEQDRNLEQQHSRERLDQIADLAVTDLARSLGDWDLGLRELDAFPPSSSLLAKLPAGATFILISDASVRTYPRKPLLFVPDVPLPHAQAPHTFAVAEELEVREQRYDSAIAALAPLVKDPATRPEALLRTARMERKAGHLEAALQTYRLLGAETALNTSGTPYALLAADASCRILIQLGRRKQALTEAHSLRAALLAGRWPLRRETFEYQWTELDGLGTAAGQPPKSLFDFTVLVSRVYDRWQSAIHNGASPGGRDPQPDSSLLVWNATPERLTAMVTPPAWLNSSLKLPANSADVRWKLLAAGTPTTTGLHVTRSLAEAQLPGRLEFSVVAEGSAAAHNRRTLWLAGVALMLTLVLVSGYAVHRSMRQELRVALLQSDFVAAVSHEFRSPLATLRTITELLAQNRISDESRRRQSYLFLDRETNRLHRLVEYLLDFGRMESGRKQYRMEPHDAFQLVRSAVADFSEDAAANGFHVETNLCSRHATVHADEEALRRAVRNLL
;
A
#
# COMPACT_ATOMS: atom_id res chain seq x y z
N MET A 1 -29.81 -32.25 14.97
CA MET A 1 -28.93 -31.12 14.63
C MET A 1 -27.91 -30.99 15.74
N CYS A 2 -26.64 -31.27 15.43
CA CYS A 2 -25.59 -31.53 16.41
C CYS A 2 -25.10 -30.25 17.10
N LEU A 3 -24.81 -30.36 18.40
CA LEU A 3 -24.18 -29.34 19.25
C LEU A 3 -22.96 -28.67 18.55
N ALA A 4 -22.22 -29.46 17.77
CA ALA A 4 -21.07 -29.01 16.98
C ALA A 4 -21.43 -27.96 15.91
N CYS A 5 -22.56 -28.09 15.20
CA CYS A 5 -22.99 -27.09 14.22
C CYS A 5 -23.36 -25.76 14.89
N TRP A 6 -23.95 -25.82 16.08
CA TRP A 6 -24.30 -24.64 16.86
C TRP A 6 -23.05 -23.92 17.40
N GLN A 7 -22.04 -24.66 17.87
CA GLN A 7 -20.77 -24.08 18.31
C GLN A 7 -20.00 -23.41 17.16
N VAL A 8 -19.98 -24.00 15.96
CA VAL A 8 -19.36 -23.38 14.77
C VAL A 8 -20.11 -22.13 14.33
N TRP A 9 -21.44 -22.15 14.38
CA TRP A 9 -22.26 -20.98 14.04
C TRP A 9 -22.07 -19.83 15.03
N LEU A 10 -22.07 -20.13 16.34
CA LEU A 10 -21.86 -19.14 17.39
C LEU A 10 -20.48 -18.49 17.31
N THR A 11 -19.43 -19.29 17.07
CA THR A 11 -18.06 -18.78 16.90
C THR A 11 -17.91 -17.92 15.65
N TRP A 12 -18.53 -18.32 14.53
CA TRP A 12 -18.59 -17.48 13.33
C TRP A 12 -19.29 -16.15 13.60
N GLN A 13 -20.44 -16.17 14.27
CA GLN A 13 -21.21 -14.97 14.58
C GLN A 13 -20.46 -14.02 15.51
N LEU A 14 -19.77 -14.54 16.53
CA LEU A 14 -18.92 -13.74 17.42
C LEU A 14 -17.76 -13.08 16.67
N MET A 15 -17.10 -13.80 15.77
CA MET A 15 -16.02 -13.21 14.95
C MET A 15 -16.55 -12.13 13.99
N GLU A 16 -17.74 -12.31 13.43
CA GLU A 16 -18.32 -11.32 12.53
C GLU A 16 -18.76 -10.05 13.29
N GLN A 17 -19.23 -10.19 14.53
CA GLN A 17 -19.48 -9.06 15.42
C GLN A 17 -18.19 -8.31 15.77
N ASP A 18 -17.13 -9.05 16.12
CA ASP A 18 -15.82 -8.46 16.46
C ASP A 18 -15.23 -7.67 15.29
N ARG A 19 -15.32 -8.20 14.06
CA ARG A 19 -14.89 -7.50 12.83
C ARG A 19 -15.65 -6.20 12.60
N ASN A 20 -16.96 -6.21 12.78
CA ASN A 20 -17.78 -5.02 12.58
C ASN A 20 -17.44 -3.94 13.62
N LEU A 21 -17.18 -4.34 14.87
CA LEU A 21 -16.74 -3.44 15.94
C LEU A 21 -15.35 -2.85 15.66
N GLU A 22 -14.38 -3.68 15.23
CA GLU A 22 -13.04 -3.20 14.85
C GLU A 22 -13.10 -2.18 13.70
N GLN A 23 -13.94 -2.43 12.69
CA GLN A 23 -14.14 -1.50 11.59
C GLN A 23 -14.81 -0.20 12.04
N GLN A 24 -15.79 -0.27 12.94
CA GLN A 24 -16.44 0.90 13.53
C GLN A 24 -15.44 1.74 14.33
N HIS A 25 -14.68 1.13 15.25
CA HIS A 25 -13.67 1.85 16.03
C HIS A 25 -12.57 2.45 15.16
N SER A 26 -12.11 1.73 14.13
CA SER A 26 -11.13 2.26 13.17
C SER A 26 -11.67 3.48 12.42
N ARG A 27 -12.96 3.47 12.07
CA ARG A 27 -13.62 4.59 11.39
C ARG A 27 -13.83 5.78 12.33
N GLU A 28 -14.34 5.55 13.54
CA GLU A 28 -14.50 6.60 14.56
C GLU A 28 -13.18 7.26 14.91
N ARG A 29 -12.10 6.47 15.06
CA ARG A 29 -10.74 6.99 15.26
C ARG A 29 -10.29 7.85 14.09
N LEU A 30 -10.49 7.40 12.85
CA LEU A 30 -10.17 8.20 11.66
C LEU A 30 -10.97 9.51 11.60
N ASP A 31 -12.26 9.46 11.91
CA ASP A 31 -13.13 10.64 11.95
C ASP A 31 -12.62 11.64 12.99
N GLN A 32 -12.30 11.19 14.21
CA GLN A 32 -11.72 12.04 15.27
C GLN A 32 -10.38 12.66 14.86
N ILE A 33 -9.49 11.86 14.24
CA ILE A 33 -8.19 12.35 13.75
C ILE A 33 -8.39 13.42 12.67
N ALA A 34 -9.32 13.18 11.74
CA ALA A 34 -9.61 14.11 10.66
C ALA A 34 -10.18 15.44 11.18
N ASP A 35 -11.11 15.39 12.14
CA ASP A 35 -11.71 16.58 12.76
C ASP A 35 -10.68 17.39 13.55
N LEU A 36 -9.84 16.72 14.35
CA LEU A 36 -8.74 17.37 15.07
C LEU A 36 -7.74 18.03 14.11
N ALA A 37 -7.38 17.35 13.02
CA ALA A 37 -6.43 17.87 12.04
C ALA A 37 -6.95 19.13 11.32
N VAL A 38 -8.23 19.13 10.91
CA VAL A 38 -8.85 20.32 10.29
C VAL A 38 -8.98 21.47 11.28
N THR A 39 -9.37 21.17 12.52
CA THR A 39 -9.50 22.18 13.59
C THR A 39 -8.14 22.82 13.91
N ASP A 40 -7.07 22.02 14.01
CA ASP A 40 -5.73 22.52 14.29
C ASP A 40 -5.17 23.34 13.12
N LEU A 41 -5.42 22.92 11.88
CA LEU A 41 -5.09 23.69 10.69
C LEU A 41 -5.83 25.03 10.65
N ALA A 42 -7.14 25.03 10.93
CA ALA A 42 -7.95 26.25 10.97
C ALA A 42 -7.46 27.21 12.07
N ARG A 43 -7.12 26.69 13.25
CA ARG A 43 -6.54 27.45 14.35
C ARG A 43 -5.18 28.05 13.96
N SER A 44 -4.27 27.24 13.42
CA SER A 44 -2.94 27.69 12.99
C SER A 44 -3.03 28.80 11.94
N LEU A 45 -3.94 28.66 10.97
CA LEU A 45 -4.16 29.71 9.97
C LEU A 45 -4.81 30.97 10.57
N GLY A 46 -5.69 30.82 11.57
CA GLY A 46 -6.26 31.95 12.31
C GLY A 46 -5.21 32.74 13.09
N ASP A 47 -4.24 32.06 13.70
CA ASP A 47 -3.09 32.71 14.36
C ASP A 47 -2.25 33.51 13.35
N TRP A 48 -2.11 33.01 12.12
CA TRP A 48 -1.43 33.75 11.04
C TRP A 48 -2.22 34.95 10.54
N ASP A 49 -3.54 34.87 10.44
CA ASP A 49 -4.37 36.02 10.08
C ASP A 49 -4.20 37.16 11.09
N LEU A 50 -4.14 36.84 12.38
CA LEU A 50 -3.87 37.82 13.45
C LEU A 50 -2.47 38.41 13.31
N GLY A 51 -1.44 37.57 13.15
CA GLY A 51 -0.07 38.04 12.97
C GLY A 51 0.11 38.91 11.73
N LEU A 52 -0.53 38.57 10.61
CA LEU A 52 -0.50 39.37 9.39
C LEU A 52 -1.18 40.73 9.58
N ARG A 53 -2.18 40.86 10.46
CA ARG A 53 -2.78 42.16 10.80
C ARG A 53 -1.84 43.07 11.56
N GLU A 54 -0.97 42.52 12.40
CA GLU A 54 0.01 43.27 13.20
C GLU A 54 1.30 43.60 12.42
N LEU A 55 1.44 43.09 11.19
CA LEU A 55 2.63 43.28 10.37
C LEU A 55 2.62 44.65 9.67
N ASP A 56 3.23 45.63 10.30
CA ASP A 56 3.19 47.03 9.83
C ASP A 56 4.49 47.48 9.14
N ALA A 57 5.61 46.82 9.45
CA ALA A 57 6.92 47.14 8.91
C ALA A 57 7.81 45.89 8.83
N PHE A 58 8.88 45.97 8.04
CA PHE A 58 9.95 44.98 8.01
C PHE A 58 11.23 45.53 8.63
N PRO A 59 12.00 44.71 9.39
CA PRO A 59 11.76 43.29 9.69
C PRO A 59 10.54 43.07 10.62
N PRO A 60 9.89 41.88 10.57
CA PRO A 60 8.78 41.56 11.45
C PRO A 60 9.20 41.55 12.93
N SER A 61 8.22 41.58 13.84
CA SER A 61 8.47 41.40 15.27
C SER A 61 9.15 40.05 15.56
N SER A 62 9.95 39.98 16.63
CA SER A 62 10.70 38.77 17.01
C SER A 62 9.79 37.57 17.27
N SER A 63 8.57 37.79 17.77
CA SER A 63 7.55 36.76 17.98
C SER A 63 7.04 36.17 16.66
N LEU A 64 6.88 36.99 15.63
CA LEU A 64 6.38 36.60 14.32
C LEU A 64 7.49 35.94 13.48
N LEU A 65 8.73 36.42 13.63
CA LEU A 65 9.93 35.78 13.10
C LEU A 65 10.16 34.37 13.68
N ALA A 66 9.98 34.18 14.99
CA ALA A 66 10.15 32.87 15.63
C ALA A 66 9.13 31.83 15.15
N LYS A 67 7.94 32.28 14.72
CA LYS A 67 6.89 31.43 14.16
C LYS A 67 7.04 31.20 12.65
N LEU A 68 7.88 31.98 11.96
CA LEU A 68 8.00 31.96 10.51
C LEU A 68 8.40 30.57 9.99
N PRO A 69 7.61 29.95 9.10
CA PRO A 69 8.00 28.71 8.48
C PRO A 69 9.31 28.86 7.70
N ALA A 70 10.20 27.88 7.79
CA ALA A 70 11.46 27.90 7.05
C ALA A 70 11.19 28.00 5.54
N GLY A 71 11.62 29.10 4.91
CA GLY A 71 11.40 29.35 3.49
C GLY A 71 10.12 30.12 3.15
N ALA A 72 9.31 30.53 4.14
CA ALA A 72 8.19 31.44 3.90
C ALA A 72 8.66 32.85 3.53
N THR A 73 7.86 33.54 2.74
CA THR A 73 8.11 34.94 2.34
C THR A 73 6.89 35.80 2.66
N PHE A 74 7.09 36.84 3.44
CA PHE A 74 6.11 37.91 3.64
C PHE A 74 6.17 38.93 2.52
N ILE A 75 5.02 39.52 2.24
CA ILE A 75 4.80 40.59 1.29
C ILE A 75 4.02 41.67 2.04
N LEU A 76 4.51 42.91 2.01
CA LEU A 76 3.82 44.09 2.52
C LEU A 76 3.65 45.05 1.34
N ILE A 77 2.39 45.35 1.03
CA ILE A 77 2.01 46.35 0.05
C ILE A 77 1.36 47.52 0.79
N SER A 78 1.86 48.72 0.55
CA SER A 78 1.25 49.99 0.97
C SER A 78 1.07 50.91 -0.22
N ASP A 79 0.38 52.05 -0.02
CA ASP A 79 0.04 53.04 -1.05
C ASP A 79 1.17 53.51 -1.98
N ALA A 80 2.44 53.28 -1.61
CA ALA A 80 3.59 53.70 -2.41
C ALA A 80 4.72 52.67 -2.52
N SER A 81 4.61 51.47 -1.94
CA SER A 81 5.71 50.50 -2.02
C SER A 81 5.28 49.05 -1.81
N VAL A 82 6.00 48.15 -2.48
CA VAL A 82 5.96 46.71 -2.21
C VAL A 82 7.27 46.27 -1.60
N ARG A 83 7.20 45.61 -0.44
CA ARG A 83 8.37 45.07 0.27
C ARG A 83 8.18 43.59 0.53
N THR A 84 9.28 42.84 0.57
CA THR A 84 9.28 41.40 0.84
C THR A 84 10.28 41.03 1.92
N TYR A 85 9.96 40.03 2.74
CA TYR A 85 10.83 39.52 3.80
C TYR A 85 10.77 37.99 3.92
N PRO A 86 11.89 37.24 3.91
CA PRO A 86 13.24 37.69 3.57
C PRO A 86 13.30 38.35 2.19
N ARG A 87 14.28 39.24 1.97
CA ARG A 87 14.34 40.05 0.73
C ARG A 87 14.37 39.13 -0.49
N LYS A 88 13.27 39.12 -1.24
CA LYS A 88 13.15 38.43 -2.53
C LYS A 88 12.84 39.47 -3.60
N PRO A 89 13.67 39.59 -4.64
CA PRO A 89 13.49 40.64 -5.64
C PRO A 89 12.18 40.46 -6.40
N LEU A 90 11.62 41.58 -6.88
CA LEU A 90 10.46 41.59 -7.75
C LEU A 90 10.91 42.08 -9.11
N LEU A 91 10.57 41.34 -10.17
CA LEU A 91 10.92 41.72 -11.54
C LEU A 91 10.13 42.97 -11.99
N PHE A 92 8.89 43.07 -11.51
CA PHE A 92 7.99 44.19 -11.71
C PHE A 92 7.13 44.37 -10.47
N VAL A 93 6.66 45.60 -10.26
CA VAL A 93 5.79 46.01 -9.16
C VAL A 93 4.35 46.10 -9.71
N PRO A 94 3.32 45.81 -8.89
CA PRO A 94 1.93 46.05 -9.28
C PRO A 94 1.69 47.53 -9.62
N ASP A 95 0.56 47.84 -10.27
CA ASP A 95 0.18 49.21 -10.65
C ASP A 95 -0.22 50.06 -9.43
N VAL A 96 0.76 50.34 -8.58
CA VAL A 96 0.68 51.30 -7.50
C VAL A 96 0.84 52.71 -8.09
N PRO A 97 0.05 53.71 -7.66
CA PRO A 97 0.18 55.08 -8.15
C PRO A 97 1.61 55.60 -7.92
N LEU A 98 2.36 55.78 -9.00
CA LEU A 98 3.69 56.39 -8.91
C LEU A 98 3.54 57.91 -8.79
N PRO A 99 4.30 58.60 -7.92
CA PRO A 99 4.30 60.05 -7.87
C PRO A 99 4.72 60.60 -9.24
N HIS A 100 3.81 61.32 -9.89
CA HIS A 100 4.09 61.94 -11.19
C HIS A 100 4.96 63.17 -10.96
N ALA A 101 6.15 63.20 -11.55
CA ALA A 101 6.89 64.45 -11.71
C ALA A 101 6.18 65.28 -12.77
N GLN A 102 5.52 66.38 -12.38
CA GLN A 102 5.09 67.38 -13.36
C GLN A 102 6.34 67.99 -14.00
N ALA A 103 6.43 67.97 -15.32
CA ALA A 103 7.39 68.80 -16.03
C ALA A 103 6.68 70.13 -16.39
N PRO A 104 6.91 71.23 -15.66
CA PRO A 104 6.48 72.56 -16.10
C PRO A 104 7.17 72.95 -17.42
N HIS A 105 6.69 74.01 -18.06
CA HIS A 105 7.20 74.62 -19.32
C HIS A 105 8.71 74.97 -19.36
N THR A 106 9.48 74.57 -18.35
CA THR A 106 10.92 74.80 -18.14
C THR A 106 11.80 74.34 -19.31
N PHE A 107 11.37 73.35 -20.10
CA PHE A 107 12.16 72.81 -21.22
C PHE A 107 11.75 73.33 -22.61
N ALA A 108 10.77 74.24 -22.70
CA ALA A 108 10.18 74.66 -23.98
C ALA A 108 11.20 75.24 -24.97
N VAL A 109 12.15 76.05 -24.49
CA VAL A 109 13.19 76.67 -25.34
C VAL A 109 14.10 75.62 -25.99
N ALA A 110 14.49 74.59 -25.23
CA ALA A 110 15.30 73.50 -25.76
C ALA A 110 14.50 72.62 -26.73
N GLU A 111 13.22 72.38 -26.47
CA GLU A 111 12.31 71.65 -27.37
C GLU A 111 12.13 72.36 -28.71
N GLU A 112 11.96 73.69 -28.70
CA GLU A 112 11.78 74.48 -29.91
C GLU A 112 13.03 74.42 -30.81
N LEU A 113 14.21 74.55 -30.22
CA LEU A 113 15.50 74.43 -30.92
C LEU A 113 15.74 73.01 -31.48
N GLU A 114 15.28 71.96 -30.78
CA GLU A 114 15.39 70.56 -31.24
C GLU A 114 14.44 70.26 -32.40
N VAL A 115 13.15 70.58 -32.22
CA VAL A 115 12.08 70.10 -33.08
C VAL A 115 11.90 70.98 -34.31
N ARG A 116 11.98 72.32 -34.14
CA ARG A 116 11.71 73.27 -35.24
C ARG A 116 12.98 73.62 -36.01
N GLU A 117 14.08 73.88 -35.31
CA GLU A 117 15.31 74.40 -35.95
C GLU A 117 16.37 73.32 -36.24
N GLN A 118 16.24 72.11 -35.67
CA GLN A 118 17.25 71.03 -35.74
C GLN A 118 18.66 71.47 -35.30
N ARG A 119 18.76 72.48 -34.42
CA ARG A 119 20.01 73.04 -33.93
C ARG A 119 20.40 72.41 -32.60
N TYR A 120 20.93 71.19 -32.66
CA TYR A 120 21.22 70.38 -31.48
C TYR A 120 22.22 71.02 -30.50
N ASP A 121 23.31 71.63 -30.99
CA ASP A 121 24.31 72.27 -30.11
C ASP A 121 23.74 73.49 -29.36
N SER A 122 22.86 74.26 -30.02
CA SER A 122 22.18 75.40 -29.40
C SER A 122 21.16 74.93 -28.35
N ALA A 123 20.47 73.82 -28.61
CA ALA A 123 19.55 73.20 -27.66
C ALA A 123 20.28 72.62 -26.43
N ILE A 124 21.45 71.98 -26.62
CA ILE A 124 22.30 71.50 -25.53
C ILE A 124 22.77 72.66 -24.65
N ALA A 125 23.19 73.78 -25.26
CA ALA A 125 23.58 74.98 -24.52
C ALA A 125 22.42 75.56 -23.67
N ALA A 126 21.18 75.50 -24.18
CA ALA A 126 20.00 75.92 -23.44
C ALA A 126 19.66 75.01 -22.23
N LEU A 127 20.05 73.72 -22.29
CA LEU A 127 19.84 72.75 -21.20
C LEU A 127 20.92 72.81 -20.10
N ALA A 128 22.11 73.31 -20.41
CA ALA A 128 23.24 73.39 -19.48
C ALA A 128 22.94 74.04 -18.10
N PRO A 129 22.18 75.15 -17.99
CA PRO A 129 21.82 75.71 -16.67
C PRO A 129 20.89 74.80 -15.87
N LEU A 130 20.01 74.04 -16.53
CA LEU A 130 19.03 73.14 -15.88
C LEU A 130 19.69 71.88 -15.32
N VAL A 131 20.82 71.45 -15.87
CA VAL A 131 21.60 70.31 -15.32
C VAL A 131 22.13 70.61 -13.90
N LYS A 132 22.26 71.88 -13.51
CA LYS A 132 22.77 72.27 -12.18
C LYS A 132 21.71 72.13 -11.08
N ASP A 133 20.43 72.20 -11.41
CA ASP A 133 19.33 72.13 -10.44
C ASP A 133 18.92 70.66 -10.20
N PRO A 134 18.97 70.15 -8.96
CA PRO A 134 18.64 68.75 -8.66
C PRO A 134 17.25 68.30 -9.13
N ALA A 135 16.26 69.19 -9.17
CA ALA A 135 14.90 68.83 -9.58
C ALA A 135 14.77 68.60 -11.09
N THR A 136 15.48 69.39 -11.90
CA THR A 136 15.42 69.35 -13.37
C THR A 136 16.57 68.57 -14.00
N ARG A 137 17.64 68.32 -13.25
CA ARG A 137 18.87 67.64 -13.68
C ARG A 137 18.65 66.29 -14.37
N PRO A 138 17.86 65.33 -13.85
CA PRO A 138 17.71 64.03 -14.50
C PRO A 138 17.11 64.15 -15.91
N GLU A 139 16.05 64.95 -16.05
CA GLU A 139 15.37 65.18 -17.33
C GLU A 139 16.25 66.00 -18.29
N ALA A 140 16.96 67.02 -17.77
CA ALA A 140 17.90 67.82 -18.54
C ALA A 140 19.07 66.98 -19.10
N LEU A 141 19.62 66.07 -18.29
CA LEU A 141 20.67 65.14 -18.71
C LEU A 141 20.16 64.14 -19.76
N LEU A 142 18.95 63.59 -19.59
CA LEU A 142 18.33 62.69 -20.57
C LEU A 142 18.18 63.37 -21.94
N ARG A 143 17.65 64.60 -21.95
CA ARG A 143 17.48 65.40 -23.16
C ARG A 143 18.81 65.78 -23.81
N THR A 144 19.78 66.21 -23.00
CA THR A 144 21.13 66.55 -23.46
C THR A 144 21.79 65.34 -24.15
N ALA A 145 21.81 64.18 -23.50
CA ALA A 145 22.41 62.97 -24.06
C ALA A 145 21.73 62.52 -25.37
N ARG A 146 20.39 62.66 -25.44
CA ARG A 146 19.62 62.35 -26.66
C ARG A 146 20.00 63.29 -27.81
N MET A 147 20.18 64.58 -27.52
CA MET A 147 20.58 65.60 -28.51
C MET A 147 22.04 65.40 -28.96
N GLU A 148 22.97 65.13 -28.04
CA GLU A 148 24.36 64.82 -28.35
C GLU A 148 24.45 63.61 -29.29
N ARG A 149 23.63 62.57 -29.05
CA ARG A 149 23.54 61.41 -29.95
C ARG A 149 23.03 61.80 -31.33
N LYS A 150 22.02 62.67 -31.43
CA LYS A 150 21.47 63.16 -32.71
C LYS A 150 22.47 64.05 -33.47
N ALA A 151 23.28 64.82 -32.75
CA ALA A 151 24.36 65.63 -33.32
C ALA A 151 25.58 64.80 -33.77
N GLY A 152 25.62 63.50 -33.46
CA GLY A 152 26.75 62.63 -33.77
C GLY A 152 27.87 62.63 -32.73
N HIS A 153 27.73 63.39 -31.64
CA HIS A 153 28.67 63.44 -30.52
C HIS A 153 28.51 62.20 -29.60
N LEU A 154 28.77 61.01 -30.13
CA LEU A 154 28.51 59.74 -29.45
C LEU A 154 29.29 59.54 -28.15
N GLU A 155 30.55 60.01 -28.08
CA GLU A 155 31.32 59.90 -26.83
C GLU A 155 30.80 60.83 -25.73
N ALA A 156 30.41 62.06 -26.08
CA ALA A 156 29.78 63.00 -25.15
C ALA A 156 28.46 62.42 -24.62
N ALA A 157 27.61 61.92 -25.53
CA ALA A 157 26.35 61.28 -25.18
C ALA A 157 26.55 60.12 -24.19
N LEU A 158 27.56 59.26 -24.42
CA LEU A 158 27.87 58.15 -23.51
C LEU A 158 28.24 58.64 -22.10
N GLN A 159 29.02 59.72 -21.98
CA GLN A 159 29.38 60.27 -20.67
C GLN A 159 28.17 60.91 -19.97
N THR A 160 27.33 61.62 -20.72
CA THR A 160 26.10 62.22 -20.20
C THR A 160 25.12 61.14 -19.71
N TYR A 161 24.98 60.03 -20.44
CA TYR A 161 24.20 58.88 -19.98
C TYR A 161 24.79 58.23 -18.73
N ARG A 162 26.11 58.12 -18.59
CA ARG A 162 26.73 57.61 -17.35
C ARG A 162 26.43 58.50 -16.14
N LEU A 163 26.43 59.82 -16.32
CA LEU A 163 26.01 60.76 -15.28
C LEU A 163 24.54 60.55 -14.90
N LEU A 164 23.67 60.38 -15.91
CA LEU A 164 22.26 60.06 -15.69
C LEU A 164 22.06 58.71 -14.98
N GLY A 165 22.94 57.74 -15.23
CA GLY A 165 22.95 56.43 -14.57
C GLY A 165 23.10 56.47 -13.05
N ALA A 166 23.62 57.57 -12.51
CA ALA A 166 23.76 57.78 -11.07
C ALA A 166 22.47 58.33 -10.42
N GLU A 167 21.52 58.82 -11.20
CA GLU A 167 20.26 59.39 -10.70
C GLU A 167 19.27 58.27 -10.29
N THR A 168 18.64 58.43 -9.12
CA THR A 168 17.63 57.47 -8.61
C THR A 168 16.19 57.90 -8.90
N ALA A 169 15.99 59.05 -9.55
CA ALA A 169 14.67 59.59 -9.86
C ALA A 169 13.94 58.76 -10.93
N LEU A 170 12.61 58.86 -10.91
CA LEU A 170 11.72 58.33 -11.95
C LEU A 170 11.37 59.45 -12.93
N ASN A 171 11.18 59.11 -14.19
CA ASN A 171 10.67 60.04 -15.19
C ASN A 171 9.13 60.18 -15.10
N THR A 172 8.57 61.01 -15.98
CA THR A 172 7.12 61.27 -16.04
C THR A 172 6.28 60.03 -16.32
N SER A 173 6.82 59.03 -17.01
CA SER A 173 6.16 57.75 -17.27
C SER A 173 6.42 56.69 -16.19
N GLY A 174 7.06 57.05 -15.07
CA GLY A 174 7.35 56.14 -13.96
C GLY A 174 8.53 55.20 -14.20
N THR A 175 9.32 55.41 -15.26
CA THR A 175 10.53 54.64 -15.56
C THR A 175 11.77 55.29 -14.95
N PRO A 176 12.67 54.53 -14.31
CA PRO A 176 13.89 55.08 -13.72
C PRO A 176 14.86 55.63 -14.78
N TYR A 177 15.41 56.82 -14.55
CA TYR A 177 16.41 57.40 -15.44
C TYR A 177 17.66 56.54 -15.58
N ALA A 178 18.09 55.89 -14.49
CA ALA A 178 19.22 54.96 -14.53
C ALA A 178 19.01 53.78 -15.47
N LEU A 179 17.77 53.31 -15.63
CA LEU A 179 17.43 52.24 -16.57
C LEU A 179 17.54 52.73 -18.02
N LEU A 180 16.94 53.89 -18.31
CA LEU A 180 16.99 54.52 -19.64
C LEU A 180 18.44 54.82 -20.06
N ALA A 181 19.25 55.30 -19.11
CA ALA A 181 20.66 55.57 -19.32
C ALA A 181 21.47 54.31 -19.66
N ALA A 182 21.24 53.21 -18.93
CA ALA A 182 21.94 51.96 -19.16
C ALA A 182 21.59 51.35 -20.53
N ASP A 183 20.31 51.35 -20.92
CA ASP A 183 19.87 50.90 -22.25
C ASP A 183 20.48 51.76 -23.37
N ALA A 184 20.39 53.10 -23.24
CA ALA A 184 20.95 54.02 -24.22
C ALA A 184 22.48 53.88 -24.36
N SER A 185 23.19 53.67 -23.24
CA SER A 185 24.64 53.45 -23.23
C SER A 185 25.03 52.18 -23.98
N CYS A 186 24.28 51.08 -23.82
CA CYS A 186 24.50 49.86 -24.59
C CYS A 186 24.39 50.11 -26.10
N ARG A 187 23.36 50.85 -26.54
CA ARG A 187 23.14 51.18 -27.96
C ARG A 187 24.26 52.06 -28.52
N ILE A 188 24.70 53.08 -27.76
CA ILE A 188 25.79 53.96 -28.19
C ILE A 188 27.11 53.20 -28.29
N LEU A 189 27.40 52.29 -27.36
CA LEU A 189 28.60 51.45 -27.44
C LEU A 189 28.60 50.56 -28.69
N ILE A 190 27.44 50.08 -29.13
CA ILE A 190 27.32 49.35 -30.40
C ILE A 190 27.58 50.28 -31.58
N GLN A 191 27.00 51.48 -31.59
CA GLN A 191 27.24 52.49 -32.63
C GLN A 191 28.72 52.89 -32.74
N LEU A 192 29.43 52.94 -31.60
CA LEU A 192 30.87 53.18 -31.52
C LEU A 192 31.73 51.95 -31.91
N GLY A 193 31.13 50.82 -32.28
CA GLY A 193 31.84 49.58 -32.59
C GLY A 193 32.43 48.84 -31.37
N ARG A 194 32.15 49.30 -30.15
CA ARG A 194 32.67 48.77 -28.88
C ARG A 194 31.82 47.62 -28.34
N ARG A 195 31.56 46.61 -29.18
CA ARG A 195 30.61 45.51 -28.89
C ARG A 195 30.89 44.76 -27.58
N LYS A 196 32.17 44.55 -27.22
CA LYS A 196 32.55 43.87 -25.97
C LYS A 196 32.13 44.67 -24.72
N GLN A 197 32.25 45.99 -24.77
CA GLN A 197 31.80 46.86 -23.68
C GLN A 197 30.28 46.88 -23.60
N ALA A 198 29.60 46.98 -24.75
CA ALA A 198 28.14 46.93 -24.82
C ALA A 198 27.57 45.65 -24.19
N LEU A 199 28.16 44.48 -24.50
CA LEU A 199 27.75 43.20 -23.91
C LEU A 199 27.98 43.17 -22.40
N THR A 200 29.09 43.72 -21.91
CA THR A 200 29.38 43.79 -20.47
C THR A 200 28.33 44.64 -19.74
N GLU A 201 27.98 45.78 -20.33
CA GLU A 201 26.97 46.68 -19.78
C GLU A 201 25.57 46.07 -19.83
N ALA A 202 25.21 45.40 -20.93
CA ALA A 202 23.95 44.66 -21.07
C ALA A 202 23.83 43.52 -20.03
N HIS A 203 24.92 42.80 -19.73
CA HIS A 203 24.93 41.80 -18.66
C HIS A 203 24.72 42.43 -17.28
N SER A 204 25.34 43.58 -17.01
CA SER A 204 25.14 44.30 -15.74
C SER A 204 23.71 44.81 -15.58
N LEU A 205 23.10 45.30 -16.67
CA LEU A 205 21.72 45.75 -16.72
C LEU A 205 20.76 44.58 -16.46
N ARG A 206 20.99 43.44 -17.10
CA ARG A 206 20.24 42.21 -16.86
C ARG A 206 20.30 41.75 -15.40
N ALA A 207 21.50 41.76 -14.80
CA ALA A 207 21.65 41.41 -13.39
C ALA A 207 20.90 42.38 -12.47
N ALA A 208 20.90 43.68 -12.78
CA ALA A 208 20.15 44.69 -12.04
C ALA A 208 18.63 44.53 -12.15
N LEU A 209 18.12 44.14 -13.33
CA LEU A 209 16.71 43.80 -13.55
C LEU A 209 16.30 42.57 -12.72
N LEU A 210 17.10 41.50 -12.75
CA LEU A 210 16.85 40.30 -11.93
C LEU A 210 16.94 40.56 -10.42
N ALA A 211 17.80 41.50 -10.01
CA ALA A 211 17.92 41.93 -8.62
C ALA A 211 16.75 42.83 -8.15
N GLY A 212 15.78 43.14 -9.03
CA GLY A 212 14.66 44.03 -8.71
C GLY A 212 15.12 45.40 -8.21
N ARG A 213 16.21 45.94 -8.81
CA ARG A 213 16.81 47.21 -8.39
C ARG A 213 15.83 48.39 -8.52
N TRP A 214 14.90 48.29 -9.47
CA TRP A 214 13.98 49.36 -9.83
C TRP A 214 12.53 48.91 -9.72
N PRO A 215 11.60 49.79 -9.32
CA PRO A 215 10.18 49.51 -9.30
C PRO A 215 9.58 49.64 -10.71
N LEU A 216 9.72 48.62 -11.55
CA LEU A 216 9.24 48.65 -12.93
C LEU A 216 7.81 48.12 -13.05
N ARG A 217 7.02 48.68 -13.98
CA ARG A 217 5.76 48.02 -14.41
C ARG A 217 6.06 46.79 -15.27
N ARG A 218 5.12 45.86 -15.35
CA ARG A 218 5.27 44.62 -16.14
C ARG A 218 5.65 44.91 -17.59
N GLU A 219 4.90 45.79 -18.24
CA GLU A 219 5.14 46.16 -19.65
C GLU A 219 6.55 46.71 -19.87
N THR A 220 7.02 47.57 -18.96
CA THR A 220 8.37 48.13 -19.02
C THR A 220 9.43 47.06 -18.82
N PHE A 221 9.24 46.14 -17.86
CA PHE A 221 10.17 45.04 -17.64
C PHE A 221 10.25 44.13 -18.87
N GLU A 222 9.11 43.71 -19.43
CA GLU A 222 9.05 42.81 -20.59
C GLU A 222 9.69 43.44 -21.83
N TYR A 223 9.43 44.72 -22.07
CA TYR A 223 10.08 45.49 -23.15
C TYR A 223 11.60 45.50 -22.97
N GLN A 224 12.09 45.89 -21.79
CA GLN A 224 13.53 45.99 -21.52
C GLN A 224 14.23 44.63 -21.55
N TRP A 225 13.56 43.57 -21.09
CA TRP A 225 14.07 42.21 -21.15
C TRP A 225 14.23 41.72 -22.59
N THR A 226 13.23 41.97 -23.43
CA THR A 226 13.24 41.58 -24.85
C THR A 226 14.31 42.33 -25.64
N GLU A 227 14.50 43.62 -25.35
CA GLU A 227 15.55 44.43 -25.99
C GLU A 227 16.96 43.90 -25.65
N LEU A 228 17.20 43.46 -24.41
CA LEU A 228 18.47 42.85 -24.00
C LEU A 228 18.81 41.56 -24.75
N ASP A 229 17.79 40.78 -25.12
CA ASP A 229 17.96 39.59 -25.96
C ASP A 229 18.44 39.97 -27.37
N GLY A 230 17.87 41.04 -27.93
CA GLY A 230 18.29 41.60 -29.23
C GLY A 230 19.75 42.07 -29.27
N LEU A 231 20.32 42.47 -28.13
CA LEU A 231 21.73 42.88 -27.99
C LEU A 231 22.72 41.69 -27.95
N GLY A 232 22.23 40.45 -28.01
CA GLY A 232 23.05 39.24 -28.07
C GLY A 232 23.47 38.69 -26.71
N THR A 233 22.73 39.02 -25.64
CA THR A 233 22.98 38.44 -24.30
C THR A 233 22.42 37.02 -24.14
N ALA A 234 21.66 36.52 -25.12
CA ALA A 234 21.03 35.19 -25.15
C ALA A 234 20.39 34.84 -23.79
N ALA A 235 19.56 35.75 -23.28
CA ALA A 235 19.04 35.66 -21.93
C ALA A 235 18.00 34.58 -21.76
N GLY A 236 17.19 34.36 -22.79
CA GLY A 236 16.03 33.47 -22.69
C GLY A 236 15.04 34.00 -21.65
N GLN A 237 14.14 33.13 -21.18
CA GLN A 237 13.15 33.52 -20.19
C GLN A 237 13.79 33.84 -18.83
N PRO A 238 13.23 34.81 -18.07
CA PRO A 238 13.67 35.06 -16.70
C PRO A 238 13.47 33.79 -15.83
N PRO A 239 14.19 33.66 -14.70
CA PRO A 239 14.05 32.50 -13.82
C PRO A 239 12.59 32.28 -13.42
N LYS A 240 12.03 31.12 -13.78
CA LYS A 240 10.60 30.81 -13.62
C LYS A 240 10.10 31.04 -12.19
N SER A 241 10.85 30.59 -11.18
CA SER A 241 10.48 30.76 -9.76
C SER A 241 10.38 32.22 -9.31
N LEU A 242 11.18 33.11 -9.90
CA LEU A 242 11.17 34.54 -9.61
C LEU A 242 10.04 35.25 -10.35
N PHE A 243 9.82 34.85 -11.60
CA PHE A 243 8.70 35.34 -12.41
C PHE A 243 7.35 34.94 -11.80
N ASP A 244 7.15 33.65 -11.49
CA ASP A 244 5.93 33.12 -10.88
C ASP A 244 5.63 33.82 -9.53
N PHE A 245 6.66 34.07 -8.72
CA PHE A 245 6.52 34.84 -7.48
C PHE A 245 6.09 36.30 -7.72
N THR A 246 6.68 36.97 -8.72
CA THR A 246 6.32 38.36 -9.06
C THR A 246 4.88 38.44 -9.59
N VAL A 247 4.49 37.49 -10.44
CA VAL A 247 3.10 37.36 -10.94
C VAL A 247 2.13 37.12 -9.79
N LEU A 248 2.50 36.27 -8.82
CA LEU A 248 1.70 36.04 -7.62
C LEU A 248 1.47 37.34 -6.85
N VAL A 249 2.52 38.14 -6.60
CA VAL A 249 2.39 39.43 -5.90
C VAL A 249 1.42 40.38 -6.62
N SER A 250 1.51 40.50 -7.94
CA SER A 250 0.55 41.30 -8.72
C SER A 250 -0.88 40.78 -8.62
N ARG A 251 -1.08 39.46 -8.71
CA ARG A 251 -2.42 38.85 -8.60
C ARG A 251 -3.07 39.14 -7.25
N VAL A 252 -2.28 39.11 -6.16
CA VAL A 252 -2.76 39.42 -4.82
C VAL A 252 -3.16 40.89 -4.70
N TYR A 253 -2.36 41.78 -5.27
CA TYR A 253 -2.69 43.20 -5.34
C TYR A 253 -4.00 43.45 -6.10
N ASP A 254 -4.17 42.86 -7.29
CA ASP A 254 -5.38 43.05 -8.11
C ASP A 254 -6.64 42.57 -7.37
N ARG A 255 -6.53 41.43 -6.66
CA ARG A 255 -7.62 40.91 -5.81
C ARG A 255 -7.95 41.86 -4.67
N TRP A 256 -6.95 42.47 -4.04
CA TRP A 256 -7.16 43.44 -2.97
C TRP A 256 -7.83 44.72 -3.47
N GLN A 257 -7.37 45.27 -4.61
CA GLN A 257 -7.99 46.42 -5.25
C GLN A 257 -9.46 46.13 -5.63
N SER A 258 -9.72 44.94 -6.19
CA SER A 258 -11.08 44.49 -6.48
C SER A 258 -11.92 44.32 -5.20
N ALA A 259 -11.35 43.80 -4.12
CA ALA A 259 -12.04 43.64 -2.83
C ALA A 259 -12.38 44.98 -2.17
N ILE A 260 -11.47 45.96 -2.22
CA ILE A 260 -11.74 47.34 -1.76
C ILE A 260 -12.90 47.94 -2.57
N HIS A 261 -12.85 47.83 -3.89
CA HIS A 261 -13.89 48.38 -4.77
C HIS A 261 -15.27 47.74 -4.52
N ASN A 262 -15.30 46.43 -4.26
CA ASN A 262 -16.53 45.67 -4.06
C ASN A 262 -17.02 45.64 -2.60
N GLY A 263 -16.31 46.26 -1.66
CA GLY A 263 -16.63 46.19 -0.23
C GLY A 263 -16.55 44.77 0.36
N ALA A 264 -15.74 43.90 -0.22
CA ALA A 264 -15.61 42.49 0.18
C ALA A 264 -14.64 42.31 1.36
N SER A 265 -14.66 41.11 1.96
CA SER A 265 -13.77 40.77 3.09
C SER A 265 -12.30 40.99 2.71
N PRO A 266 -11.48 41.67 3.55
CA PRO A 266 -10.12 42.07 3.18
C PRO A 266 -9.09 40.93 3.15
N GLY A 267 -9.42 39.78 3.73
CA GLY A 267 -8.50 38.65 3.87
C GLY A 267 -8.95 37.42 3.10
N GLY A 268 -7.99 36.55 2.78
CA GLY A 268 -8.28 35.30 2.11
C GLY A 268 -7.07 34.38 2.05
N ARG A 269 -7.32 33.18 1.50
CA ARG A 269 -6.33 32.10 1.40
C ARG A 269 -6.48 31.45 0.03
N ASP A 270 -5.37 31.16 -0.64
CA ASP A 270 -5.38 30.60 -2.00
C ASP A 270 -4.24 29.59 -2.20
N PRO A 271 -4.55 28.30 -2.40
CA PRO A 271 -3.54 27.30 -2.73
C PRO A 271 -2.94 27.58 -4.12
N GLN A 272 -1.62 27.49 -4.22
CA GLN A 272 -0.91 27.72 -5.47
C GLN A 272 -0.58 26.39 -6.18
N PRO A 273 -0.30 26.42 -7.51
CA PRO A 273 0.00 25.22 -8.29
C PRO A 273 1.22 24.42 -7.81
N ASP A 274 2.18 25.08 -7.16
CA ASP A 274 3.39 24.47 -6.60
C ASP A 274 3.17 23.88 -5.19
N SER A 275 1.91 23.77 -4.75
CA SER A 275 1.51 23.35 -3.40
C SER A 275 1.90 24.33 -2.28
N SER A 276 2.38 25.54 -2.61
CA SER A 276 2.48 26.63 -1.63
C SER A 276 1.09 27.13 -1.27
N LEU A 277 0.95 27.67 -0.05
CA LEU A 277 -0.27 28.34 0.37
C LEU A 277 -0.02 29.83 0.53
N LEU A 278 -0.78 30.64 -0.18
CA LEU A 278 -0.87 32.07 0.01
C LEU A 278 -1.94 32.38 1.05
N VAL A 279 -1.56 33.12 2.09
CA VAL A 279 -2.46 33.67 3.10
C VAL A 279 -2.29 35.19 3.09
N TRP A 280 -3.37 35.95 2.98
CA TRP A 280 -3.29 37.41 3.03
C TRP A 280 -4.35 38.00 3.93
N ASN A 281 -4.00 39.12 4.53
CA ASN A 281 -4.89 40.02 5.20
C ASN A 281 -4.75 41.41 4.58
N ALA A 282 -5.80 42.20 4.64
CA ALA A 282 -5.73 43.55 4.13
C ALA A 282 -6.55 44.52 4.96
N THR A 283 -6.23 45.78 4.81
CA THR A 283 -7.04 46.93 5.22
C THR A 283 -7.21 47.82 3.98
N PRO A 284 -7.99 48.90 4.04
CA PRO A 284 -8.09 49.84 2.91
C PRO A 284 -6.73 50.46 2.50
N GLU A 285 -5.77 50.55 3.42
CA GLU A 285 -4.48 51.25 3.24
C GLU A 285 -3.29 50.31 3.04
N ARG A 286 -3.42 49.03 3.41
CA ARG A 286 -2.32 48.06 3.33
C ARG A 286 -2.78 46.64 3.05
N LEU A 287 -1.93 45.88 2.38
CA LEU A 287 -2.06 44.44 2.25
C LEU A 287 -0.81 43.74 2.80
N THR A 288 -1.03 42.74 3.65
CA THR A 288 -0.01 41.87 4.20
C THR A 288 -0.30 40.44 3.73
N ALA A 289 0.68 39.81 3.10
CA ALA A 289 0.56 38.44 2.64
C ALA A 289 1.76 37.61 3.06
N MET A 290 1.53 36.30 3.19
CA MET A 290 2.54 35.30 3.43
C MET A 290 2.38 34.20 2.38
N VAL A 291 3.48 33.87 1.71
CA VAL A 291 3.60 32.68 0.88
C VAL A 291 4.34 31.62 1.69
N THR A 292 3.64 30.53 2.01
CA THR A 292 4.22 29.40 2.76
C THR A 292 4.85 28.39 1.81
N PRO A 293 5.93 27.70 2.20
CA PRO A 293 6.53 26.66 1.35
C PRO A 293 5.61 25.42 1.24
N PRO A 294 5.77 24.58 0.21
CA PRO A 294 4.95 23.38 0.01
C PRO A 294 4.96 22.41 1.20
N ALA A 295 6.08 22.32 1.90
CA ALA A 295 6.25 21.47 3.08
C ALA A 295 5.55 22.00 4.33
N TRP A 296 5.10 23.26 4.33
CA TRP A 296 4.48 23.89 5.51
C TRP A 296 3.19 23.19 5.92
N LEU A 297 2.35 22.82 4.95
CA LEU A 297 1.09 22.12 5.23
C LEU A 297 1.33 20.84 6.04
N ASN A 298 2.40 20.11 5.72
CA ASN A 298 2.81 18.89 6.45
C ASN A 298 3.26 19.18 7.88
N SER A 299 3.94 20.31 8.12
CA SER A 299 4.36 20.70 9.47
C SER A 299 3.22 21.28 10.31
N SER A 300 2.22 21.88 9.66
CA SER A 300 1.07 22.50 10.32
C SER A 300 -0.02 21.49 10.66
N LEU A 301 -0.17 20.44 9.87
CA LEU A 301 -1.05 19.32 10.18
C LEU A 301 -0.39 18.39 11.21
N LYS A 302 -0.52 18.75 12.50
CA LYS A 302 -0.08 17.90 13.61
C LYS A 302 -1.10 16.80 13.85
N LEU A 303 -0.82 15.62 13.32
CA LEU A 303 -1.58 14.43 13.66
C LEU A 303 -1.24 13.97 15.09
N PRO A 304 -2.21 13.42 15.84
CA PRO A 304 -1.96 12.91 17.19
C PRO A 304 -0.99 11.72 17.19
N ALA A 305 -0.30 11.45 18.31
CA ALA A 305 0.76 10.43 18.37
C ALA A 305 0.30 9.02 17.95
N ASN A 306 -0.98 8.71 18.10
CA ASN A 306 -1.63 7.49 17.66
C ASN A 306 -2.09 7.57 16.20
N SER A 307 -1.27 8.04 15.25
CA SER A 307 -1.66 8.18 13.83
C SER A 307 -0.57 7.75 12.83
N ALA A 308 0.42 6.97 13.28
CA ALA A 308 1.54 6.54 12.43
C ALA A 308 1.10 5.76 11.17
N ASP A 309 -0.02 5.04 11.28
CA ASP A 309 -0.72 4.27 10.25
C ASP A 309 -1.58 5.14 9.32
N VAL A 310 -1.83 6.41 9.68
CA VAL A 310 -2.67 7.33 8.90
C VAL A 310 -1.84 8.09 7.87
N ARG A 311 -2.39 8.25 6.67
CA ARG A 311 -1.88 9.12 5.61
C ARG A 311 -2.97 10.06 5.15
N TRP A 312 -2.59 11.27 4.79
CA TRP A 312 -3.53 12.25 4.27
C TRP A 312 -3.09 12.82 2.93
N LYS A 313 -4.05 13.32 2.16
CA LYS A 313 -3.85 14.02 0.88
C LYS A 313 -4.85 15.17 0.73
N LEU A 314 -4.41 16.26 0.10
CA LEU A 314 -5.28 17.37 -0.28
C LEU A 314 -5.90 17.09 -1.66
N LEU A 315 -7.23 17.13 -1.75
CA LEU A 315 -7.99 16.94 -2.97
C LEU A 315 -8.54 18.28 -3.47
N ALA A 316 -8.07 18.72 -4.65
CA ALA A 316 -8.42 19.99 -5.28
C ALA A 316 -9.80 19.99 -6.01
N ALA A 317 -10.72 19.10 -5.61
CA ALA A 317 -11.93 18.64 -6.31
C ALA A 317 -11.69 17.34 -7.12
N GLY A 318 -11.99 16.21 -6.49
CA GLY A 318 -11.88 14.88 -7.09
C GLY A 318 -12.42 13.80 -6.16
N THR A 319 -12.78 12.66 -6.74
CA THR A 319 -13.19 11.45 -6.03
C THR A 319 -12.03 10.89 -5.20
N PRO A 320 -12.30 10.23 -4.06
CA PRO A 320 -11.27 9.62 -3.23
C PRO A 320 -10.39 8.68 -4.07
N THR A 321 -9.07 8.79 -3.93
CA THR A 321 -8.12 8.02 -4.76
C THR A 321 -7.65 6.74 -4.08
N THR A 322 -8.02 6.50 -2.83
CA THR A 322 -7.55 5.34 -2.06
C THR A 322 -8.59 4.23 -1.95
N THR A 323 -8.18 3.01 -2.29
CA THR A 323 -8.92 1.78 -2.00
C THR A 323 -8.64 1.37 -0.55
N GLY A 324 -9.61 1.57 0.35
CA GLY A 324 -9.47 1.25 1.77
C GLY A 324 -10.44 2.05 2.65
N LEU A 325 -10.31 1.93 3.98
CA LEU A 325 -11.03 2.78 4.92
C LEU A 325 -10.47 4.21 4.82
N HIS A 326 -11.31 5.12 4.34
CA HIS A 326 -10.95 6.52 4.16
C HIS A 326 -12.07 7.43 4.66
N VAL A 327 -11.67 8.62 5.12
CA VAL A 327 -12.55 9.67 5.60
C VAL A 327 -12.17 10.97 4.89
N THR A 328 -13.15 11.72 4.40
CA THR A 328 -12.89 13.03 3.80
C THR A 328 -13.48 14.15 4.65
N ARG A 329 -12.75 15.26 4.78
CA ARG A 329 -13.21 16.47 5.48
C ARG A 329 -13.08 17.70 4.61
N SER A 330 -14.08 18.57 4.67
CA SER A 330 -14.08 19.86 3.98
C SER A 330 -13.11 20.81 4.66
N LEU A 331 -12.42 21.62 3.86
CA LEU A 331 -11.55 22.69 4.37
C LEU A 331 -12.25 24.05 4.42
N ALA A 332 -13.58 24.09 4.28
CA ALA A 332 -14.35 25.32 4.34
C ALA A 332 -14.18 26.09 5.67
N GLU A 333 -14.09 25.39 6.80
CA GLU A 333 -13.81 26.00 8.11
C GLU A 333 -12.44 26.69 8.15
N ALA A 334 -11.47 26.15 7.42
CA ALA A 334 -10.15 26.73 7.23
C ALA A 334 -10.11 27.76 6.09
N GLN A 335 -11.25 28.18 5.52
CA GLN A 335 -11.36 29.10 4.38
C GLN A 335 -10.49 28.70 3.18
N LEU A 336 -10.28 27.40 2.99
CA LEU A 336 -9.50 26.84 1.88
C LEU A 336 -10.42 26.05 0.94
N PRO A 337 -10.24 26.18 -0.39
CA PRO A 337 -10.94 25.32 -1.33
C PRO A 337 -10.39 23.89 -1.26
N GLY A 338 -11.28 22.89 -1.28
CA GLY A 338 -10.91 21.47 -1.37
C GLY A 338 -11.29 20.64 -0.13
N ARG A 339 -10.81 19.39 -0.11
CA ARG A 339 -11.06 18.42 0.97
C ARG A 339 -9.76 17.72 1.35
N LEU A 340 -9.60 17.37 2.62
CA LEU A 340 -8.55 16.44 3.08
C LEU A 340 -9.11 15.03 3.08
N GLU A 341 -8.41 14.11 2.41
CA GLU A 341 -8.66 12.66 2.47
C GLU A 341 -7.68 12.04 3.46
N PHE A 342 -8.19 11.37 4.48
CA PHE A 342 -7.43 10.58 5.45
C PHE A 342 -7.68 9.10 5.18
N SER A 343 -6.62 8.30 5.16
CA SER A 343 -6.66 6.86 4.89
C SER A 343 -5.76 6.11 5.87
N VAL A 344 -6.18 4.92 6.28
CA VAL A 344 -5.30 4.01 7.03
C VAL A 344 -4.50 3.18 6.03
N VAL A 345 -3.18 3.22 6.15
CA VAL A 345 -2.32 2.25 5.50
C VAL A 345 -2.55 0.93 6.21
N ALA A 346 -3.33 0.04 5.59
CA ALA A 346 -3.56 -1.28 6.13
C ALA A 346 -2.20 -1.98 6.28
N GLU A 347 -1.68 -2.06 7.52
CA GLU A 347 -0.55 -2.91 7.84
C GLU A 347 -0.92 -4.33 7.45
N GLY A 348 -0.32 -4.80 6.35
CA GLY A 348 -0.28 -6.18 5.91
C GLY A 348 -1.54 -6.99 6.19
N SER A 349 -2.38 -7.14 5.16
CA SER A 349 -3.34 -8.24 5.02
C SER A 349 -2.75 -9.62 5.36
N ALA A 350 -1.42 -9.77 5.41
CA ALA A 350 -0.69 -10.92 5.93
C ALA A 350 -1.10 -11.34 7.36
N ALA A 351 -1.27 -10.42 8.33
CA ALA A 351 -1.61 -10.80 9.71
C ALA A 351 -3.06 -11.27 9.85
N ALA A 352 -3.97 -10.76 9.02
CA ALA A 352 -5.35 -11.23 8.93
C ALA A 352 -5.44 -12.57 8.14
N HIS A 353 -4.60 -12.75 7.11
CA HIS A 353 -4.53 -13.99 6.34
C HIS A 353 -3.95 -15.14 7.19
N ASN A 354 -2.90 -14.88 7.99
CA ASN A 354 -2.26 -15.89 8.83
C ASN A 354 -3.19 -16.40 9.93
N ARG A 355 -4.06 -15.54 10.47
CA ARG A 355 -5.09 -15.95 11.44
C ARG A 355 -6.16 -16.83 10.77
N ARG A 356 -6.56 -16.53 9.54
CA ARG A 356 -7.52 -17.36 8.78
C ARG A 356 -6.96 -18.74 8.46
N THR A 357 -5.71 -18.85 8.03
CA THR A 357 -5.09 -20.15 7.71
C THR A 357 -4.90 -21.02 8.95
N LEU A 358 -4.51 -20.42 10.10
CA LEU A 358 -4.40 -21.14 11.37
C LEU A 358 -5.75 -21.69 11.85
N TRP A 359 -6.83 -20.90 11.75
CA TRP A 359 -8.18 -21.37 12.13
C TRP A 359 -8.70 -22.47 11.21
N LEU A 360 -8.55 -22.33 9.89
CA LEU A 360 -8.96 -23.36 8.93
C LEU A 360 -8.15 -24.65 9.13
N ALA A 361 -6.85 -24.55 9.43
CA ALA A 361 -6.01 -25.69 9.76
C ALA A 361 -6.47 -26.38 11.05
N GLY A 362 -6.86 -25.63 12.09
CA GLY A 362 -7.39 -26.18 13.33
C GLY A 362 -8.71 -26.94 13.16
N VAL A 363 -9.66 -26.38 12.40
CA VAL A 363 -10.95 -27.05 12.10
C VAL A 363 -10.74 -28.30 11.23
N ALA A 364 -9.87 -28.22 10.22
CA ALA A 364 -9.52 -29.37 9.39
C ALA A 364 -8.89 -30.49 10.22
N LEU A 365 -7.96 -30.16 11.14
CA LEU A 365 -7.35 -31.13 12.05
C LEU A 365 -8.41 -31.82 12.92
N MET A 366 -9.34 -31.06 13.52
CA MET A 366 -10.41 -31.63 14.35
C MET A 366 -11.31 -32.58 13.54
N LEU A 367 -11.70 -32.19 12.32
CA LEU A 367 -12.49 -33.04 11.42
C LEU A 367 -11.75 -34.33 11.06
N THR A 368 -10.46 -34.24 10.73
CA THR A 368 -9.65 -35.45 10.43
C THR A 368 -9.57 -36.38 11.64
N LEU A 369 -9.44 -35.85 12.85
CA LEU A 369 -9.35 -36.66 14.07
C LEU A 369 -10.68 -37.36 14.37
N VAL A 370 -11.82 -36.70 14.18
CA VAL A 370 -13.16 -37.31 14.28
C VAL A 370 -13.37 -38.40 13.22
N LEU A 371 -12.94 -38.19 11.98
CA LEU A 371 -13.05 -39.20 10.92
C LEU A 371 -12.16 -40.42 11.18
N VAL A 372 -10.91 -40.21 11.62
CA VAL A 372 -9.97 -41.29 11.94
C VAL A 372 -10.44 -42.12 13.14
N SER A 373 -10.89 -41.46 14.21
CA SER A 373 -11.45 -42.14 15.39
C SER A 373 -12.71 -42.94 15.03
N GLY A 374 -13.63 -42.36 14.25
CA GLY A 374 -14.81 -43.05 13.75
C GLY A 374 -14.46 -44.28 12.90
N TYR A 375 -13.46 -44.17 12.03
CA TYR A 375 -12.97 -45.29 11.21
C TYR A 375 -12.36 -46.41 12.07
N ALA A 376 -11.57 -46.06 13.09
CA ALA A 376 -10.95 -47.03 13.99
C ALA A 376 -11.99 -47.86 14.76
N VAL A 377 -13.01 -47.20 15.31
CA VAL A 377 -14.12 -47.86 16.03
C VAL A 377 -14.93 -48.76 15.08
N HIS A 378 -15.21 -48.31 13.87
CA HIS A 378 -15.92 -49.13 12.88
C HIS A 378 -15.13 -50.39 12.49
N ARG A 379 -13.80 -50.26 12.35
CA ARG A 379 -12.92 -51.39 12.05
C ARG A 379 -12.90 -52.40 13.20
N SER A 380 -12.79 -51.95 14.45
CA SER A 380 -12.74 -52.86 15.60
C SER A 380 -14.03 -53.67 15.72
N MET A 381 -15.19 -53.03 15.59
CA MET A 381 -16.50 -53.71 15.63
C MET A 381 -16.63 -54.77 14.54
N ARG A 382 -16.19 -54.50 13.31
CA ARG A 382 -16.25 -55.47 12.20
C ARG A 382 -15.41 -56.72 12.45
N GLN A 383 -14.29 -56.58 13.16
CA GLN A 383 -13.40 -57.70 13.44
C GLN A 383 -14.00 -58.63 14.50
N GLU A 384 -14.58 -58.05 15.56
CA GLU A 384 -15.29 -58.82 16.60
C GLU A 384 -16.50 -59.57 16.02
N LEU A 385 -17.31 -58.91 15.19
CA LEU A 385 -18.44 -59.54 14.50
C LEU A 385 -18.04 -60.75 13.64
N ARG A 386 -16.92 -60.67 12.92
CA ARG A 386 -16.45 -61.77 12.07
C ARG A 386 -16.03 -62.99 12.90
N VAL A 387 -15.36 -62.77 14.03
CA VAL A 387 -14.97 -63.85 14.94
C VAL A 387 -16.19 -64.49 15.58
N ALA A 388 -17.16 -63.69 16.03
CA ALA A 388 -18.40 -64.19 16.63
C ALA A 388 -19.22 -65.04 15.64
N LEU A 389 -19.31 -64.63 14.36
CA LEU A 389 -19.99 -65.41 13.33
C LEU A 389 -19.29 -66.76 13.06
N LEU A 390 -17.96 -66.79 12.94
CA LEU A 390 -17.20 -68.03 12.74
C LEU A 390 -17.37 -69.01 13.91
N GLN A 391 -17.37 -68.51 15.15
CA GLN A 391 -17.63 -69.34 16.34
C GLN A 391 -19.05 -69.90 16.34
N SER A 392 -20.05 -69.09 15.98
CA SER A 392 -21.43 -69.52 15.86
C SER A 392 -21.62 -70.60 14.78
N ASP A 393 -21.05 -70.39 13.60
CA ASP A 393 -21.13 -71.34 12.47
C ASP A 393 -20.45 -72.67 12.81
N PHE A 394 -19.32 -72.63 13.52
CA PHE A 394 -18.63 -73.82 14.01
C PHE A 394 -19.48 -74.62 14.99
N VAL A 395 -20.06 -73.97 16.00
CA VAL A 395 -20.92 -74.63 17.00
C VAL A 395 -22.16 -75.26 16.34
N ALA A 396 -22.74 -74.57 15.35
CA ALA A 396 -23.88 -75.09 14.60
C ALA A 396 -23.50 -76.34 13.79
N ALA A 397 -22.36 -76.31 13.08
CA ALA A 397 -21.87 -77.45 12.29
C ALA A 397 -21.58 -78.69 13.15
N VAL A 398 -20.87 -78.50 14.28
CA VAL A 398 -20.57 -79.59 15.23
C VAL A 398 -21.86 -80.19 15.80
N SER A 399 -22.82 -79.35 16.18
CA SER A 399 -24.10 -79.83 16.72
C SER A 399 -24.86 -80.73 15.73
N HIS A 400 -24.80 -80.41 14.43
CA HIS A 400 -25.41 -81.22 13.37
C HIS A 400 -24.71 -82.57 13.19
N GLU A 401 -23.38 -82.59 13.18
CA GLU A 401 -22.57 -83.81 13.06
C GLU A 401 -22.77 -84.78 14.24
N PHE A 402 -23.10 -84.29 15.43
CA PHE A 402 -23.42 -85.12 16.61
C PHE A 402 -24.86 -85.64 16.62
N ARG A 403 -25.82 -84.85 16.12
CA ARG A 403 -27.24 -85.21 16.20
C ARG A 403 -27.57 -86.45 15.35
N SER A 404 -27.00 -86.55 14.16
CA SER A 404 -27.24 -87.66 13.21
C SER A 404 -26.81 -89.06 13.73
N PRO A 405 -25.56 -89.25 14.24
CA PRO A 405 -25.15 -90.52 14.83
C PRO A 405 -25.98 -90.86 16.08
N LEU A 406 -26.23 -89.88 16.96
CA LEU A 406 -27.02 -90.10 18.18
C LEU A 406 -28.46 -90.50 17.88
N ALA A 407 -29.09 -89.91 16.86
CA ALA A 407 -30.43 -90.31 16.43
C ALA A 407 -30.43 -91.77 15.94
N THR A 408 -29.43 -92.16 15.15
CA THR A 408 -29.31 -93.52 14.62
C THR A 408 -29.05 -94.55 15.72
N LEU A 409 -28.13 -94.25 16.66
CA LEU A 409 -27.86 -95.06 17.84
C LEU A 409 -29.14 -95.26 18.67
N ARG A 410 -29.90 -94.18 18.90
CA ARG A 410 -31.17 -94.24 19.62
C ARG A 410 -32.19 -95.13 18.91
N THR A 411 -32.40 -94.96 17.61
CA THR A 411 -33.36 -95.79 16.86
C THR A 411 -33.00 -97.28 16.92
N ILE A 412 -31.73 -97.63 16.74
CA ILE A 412 -31.30 -99.04 16.76
C ILE A 412 -31.41 -99.64 18.16
N THR A 413 -31.02 -98.91 19.20
CA THR A 413 -31.17 -99.37 20.59
C THR A 413 -32.63 -99.54 20.99
N GLU A 414 -33.54 -98.66 20.55
CA GLU A 414 -34.99 -98.80 20.75
C GLU A 414 -35.55 -100.06 20.06
N LEU A 415 -35.13 -100.33 18.81
CA LEU A 415 -35.55 -101.53 18.06
C LEU A 415 -35.05 -102.83 18.72
N LEU A 416 -33.82 -102.83 19.23
CA LEU A 416 -33.25 -103.95 19.97
C LEU A 416 -33.97 -104.17 21.30
N ALA A 417 -34.21 -103.11 22.08
CA ALA A 417 -34.85 -103.18 23.39
C ALA A 417 -36.31 -103.68 23.31
N GLN A 418 -37.02 -103.33 22.24
CA GLN A 418 -38.40 -103.79 21.99
C GLN A 418 -38.47 -105.20 21.37
N ASN A 419 -37.35 -105.92 21.24
CA ASN A 419 -37.25 -107.20 20.54
C ASN A 419 -37.83 -107.19 19.10
N ARG A 420 -37.84 -106.02 18.45
CA ARG A 420 -38.36 -105.87 17.08
C ARG A 420 -37.42 -106.43 16.01
N ILE A 421 -36.19 -106.76 16.40
CA ILE A 421 -35.22 -107.46 15.56
C ILE A 421 -35.20 -108.92 16.00
N SER A 422 -36.02 -109.73 15.31
CA SER A 422 -36.27 -111.14 15.63
C SER A 422 -35.16 -112.07 15.14
N ASP A 423 -34.43 -111.64 14.11
CA ASP A 423 -33.35 -112.41 13.48
C ASP A 423 -32.02 -112.14 14.20
N GLU A 424 -31.39 -113.20 14.70
CA GLU A 424 -30.11 -113.13 15.42
C GLU A 424 -28.97 -112.59 14.54
N SER A 425 -29.01 -112.86 13.22
CA SER A 425 -28.02 -112.33 12.29
C SER A 425 -28.12 -110.80 12.16
N ARG A 426 -29.34 -110.26 12.07
CA ARG A 426 -29.62 -108.81 12.05
C ARG A 426 -29.29 -108.16 13.39
N ARG A 427 -29.55 -108.84 14.50
CA ARG A 427 -29.18 -108.38 15.84
C ARG A 427 -27.67 -108.17 15.97
N ARG A 428 -26.88 -109.14 15.50
CA ARG A 428 -25.41 -109.03 15.45
C ARG A 428 -24.94 -107.89 14.56
N GLN A 429 -25.57 -107.68 13.40
CA GLN A 429 -25.28 -106.53 12.53
C GLN A 429 -25.60 -105.19 13.21
N SER A 430 -26.70 -105.12 13.96
CA SER A 430 -27.04 -103.93 14.75
C SER A 430 -26.01 -103.65 15.83
N TYR A 431 -25.51 -104.66 16.55
CA TYR A 431 -24.42 -104.45 17.52
C TYR A 431 -23.13 -103.94 16.86
N LEU A 432 -22.74 -104.51 15.71
CA LEU A 432 -21.58 -104.02 14.96
C LEU A 432 -21.78 -102.61 14.42
N PHE A 433 -23.01 -102.24 14.07
CA PHE A 433 -23.34 -100.86 13.68
C PHE A 433 -23.24 -99.90 14.87
N LEU A 434 -23.80 -100.26 16.03
CA LEU A 434 -23.71 -99.46 17.25
C LEU A 434 -22.26 -99.24 17.66
N ASP A 435 -21.42 -100.28 17.61
CA ASP A 435 -19.99 -100.18 17.90
C ASP A 435 -19.28 -99.21 16.96
N ARG A 436 -19.52 -99.33 15.64
CA ARG A 436 -18.93 -98.42 14.64
C ARG A 436 -19.36 -96.96 14.86
N GLU A 437 -20.64 -96.71 15.12
CA GLU A 437 -21.14 -95.34 15.26
C GLU A 437 -20.72 -94.71 16.61
N THR A 438 -20.59 -95.53 17.66
CA THR A 438 -20.02 -95.09 18.95
C THR A 438 -18.54 -94.73 18.80
N ASN A 439 -17.76 -95.57 18.12
CA ASN A 439 -16.35 -95.30 17.82
C ASN A 439 -16.19 -94.06 16.93
N ARG A 440 -17.11 -93.83 15.99
CA ARG A 440 -17.14 -92.60 15.17
C ARG A 440 -17.42 -91.37 16.03
N LEU A 441 -18.43 -91.41 16.92
CA LEU A 441 -18.75 -90.30 17.82
C LEU A 441 -17.58 -90.00 18.75
N HIS A 442 -16.90 -91.03 19.26
CA HIS A 442 -15.70 -90.87 20.09
C HIS A 442 -14.59 -90.11 19.35
N ARG A 443 -14.26 -90.51 18.12
CA ARG A 443 -13.28 -89.78 17.27
C ARG A 443 -13.68 -88.33 17.02
N LEU A 444 -14.97 -88.06 16.79
CA LEU A 444 -15.51 -86.70 16.63
C LEU A 444 -15.27 -85.83 17.88
N VAL A 445 -15.48 -86.38 19.08
CA VAL A 445 -15.20 -85.68 20.34
C VAL A 445 -13.70 -85.42 20.52
N GLU A 446 -12.85 -86.40 20.24
CA GLU A 446 -11.41 -86.22 20.32
C GLU A 446 -10.91 -85.14 19.35
N TYR A 447 -11.45 -85.11 18.13
CA TYR A 447 -11.14 -84.08 17.14
C TYR A 447 -11.55 -82.69 17.60
N LEU A 448 -12.71 -82.56 18.27
CA LEU A 448 -13.18 -81.29 18.83
C LEU A 448 -12.28 -80.82 20.00
N LEU A 449 -11.87 -81.73 20.89
CA LEU A 449 -10.97 -81.41 22.00
C LEU A 449 -9.58 -81.01 21.49
N ASP A 450 -9.07 -81.72 20.48
CA ASP A 450 -7.82 -81.35 19.82
C ASP A 450 -7.91 -79.98 19.16
N PHE A 451 -9.01 -79.68 18.49
CA PHE A 451 -9.25 -78.37 17.89
C PHE A 451 -9.26 -77.25 18.94
N GLY A 452 -10.00 -77.41 20.05
CA GLY A 452 -10.00 -76.42 21.13
C GLY A 452 -8.63 -76.22 21.79
N ARG A 453 -7.82 -77.28 21.92
CA ARG A 453 -6.43 -77.17 22.37
C ARG A 453 -5.54 -76.43 21.37
N MET A 454 -5.78 -76.59 20.07
CA MET A 454 -5.06 -75.85 19.02
C MET A 454 -5.44 -74.37 19.01
N GLU A 455 -6.73 -74.03 19.06
CA GLU A 455 -7.23 -72.64 19.06
C GLU A 455 -6.74 -71.85 20.28
N SER A 456 -6.73 -72.49 21.46
CA SER A 456 -6.22 -71.88 22.70
C SER A 456 -4.68 -71.83 22.79
N GLY A 457 -3.96 -72.33 21.78
CA GLY A 457 -2.49 -72.40 21.76
C GLY A 457 -1.89 -73.37 22.78
N ARG A 458 -2.69 -74.27 23.36
CA ARG A 458 -2.27 -75.20 24.42
C ARG A 458 -1.78 -76.56 23.90
N LYS A 459 -1.93 -76.84 22.61
CA LYS A 459 -1.41 -78.07 21.99
C LYS A 459 0.11 -77.95 21.83
N GLN A 460 0.85 -78.80 22.55
CA GLN A 460 2.30 -78.90 22.41
C GLN A 460 2.64 -79.87 21.29
N TYR A 461 3.42 -79.41 20.31
CA TYR A 461 3.94 -80.24 19.23
C TYR A 461 5.39 -80.58 19.52
N ARG A 462 5.76 -81.85 19.37
CA ARG A 462 7.13 -82.30 19.56
C ARG A 462 7.84 -82.29 18.21
N MET A 463 8.46 -81.14 17.90
CA MET A 463 9.14 -80.94 16.62
C MET A 463 10.50 -81.64 16.60
N GLU A 464 10.62 -82.73 15.85
CA GLU A 464 11.86 -83.49 15.67
C GLU A 464 12.21 -83.59 14.17
N PRO A 465 13.50 -83.74 13.80
CA PRO A 465 13.90 -83.90 12.41
C PRO A 465 13.53 -85.30 11.91
N HIS A 466 12.64 -85.38 10.92
CA HIS A 466 12.22 -86.63 10.27
C HIS A 466 12.50 -86.60 8.77
N ASP A 467 12.75 -87.77 8.16
CA ASP A 467 12.80 -87.89 6.69
C ASP A 467 11.37 -87.80 6.13
N ALA A 468 11.08 -86.72 5.41
CA ALA A 468 9.76 -86.45 4.84
C ALA A 468 9.30 -87.58 3.90
N PHE A 469 10.24 -88.19 3.17
CA PHE A 469 9.93 -89.28 2.26
C PHE A 469 9.43 -90.50 3.02
N GLN A 470 10.09 -90.86 4.12
CA GLN A 470 9.68 -92.00 4.94
C GLN A 470 8.33 -91.75 5.61
N LEU A 471 8.11 -90.55 6.14
CA LEU A 471 6.89 -90.19 6.86
C LEU A 471 5.66 -90.17 5.93
N VAL A 472 5.77 -89.59 4.74
CA VAL A 472 4.66 -89.61 3.76
C VAL A 472 4.44 -91.02 3.24
N ARG A 473 5.51 -91.78 2.96
CA ARG A 473 5.38 -93.17 2.50
C ARG A 473 4.71 -94.06 3.55
N SER A 474 5.02 -93.90 4.84
CA SER A 474 4.33 -94.65 5.90
C SER A 474 2.86 -94.22 6.00
N ALA A 475 2.56 -92.92 5.94
CA ALA A 475 1.19 -92.43 6.01
C ALA A 475 0.34 -92.95 4.83
N VAL A 476 0.91 -92.99 3.62
CA VAL A 476 0.21 -93.52 2.44
C VAL A 476 0.12 -95.05 2.47
N ALA A 477 1.14 -95.75 2.98
CA ALA A 477 1.07 -97.20 3.15
C ALA A 477 -0.07 -97.58 4.09
N ASP A 478 -0.17 -96.92 5.25
CA ASP A 478 -1.27 -97.10 6.21
C ASP A 478 -2.64 -96.89 5.54
N PHE A 479 -2.78 -95.84 4.72
CA PHE A 479 -4.03 -95.57 4.00
C PHE A 479 -4.30 -96.53 2.83
N SER A 480 -3.25 -97.04 2.18
CA SER A 480 -3.38 -97.90 1.01
C SER A 480 -4.04 -99.24 1.34
N GLU A 481 -3.85 -99.75 2.56
CA GLU A 481 -4.54 -100.95 3.04
C GLU A 481 -6.06 -100.71 3.14
N ASP A 482 -6.48 -99.58 3.70
CA ASP A 482 -7.87 -99.17 3.80
C ASP A 482 -8.49 -98.84 2.42
N ALA A 483 -7.73 -98.20 1.53
CA ALA A 483 -8.16 -97.83 0.19
C ALA A 483 -8.37 -99.08 -0.70
N ALA A 484 -7.47 -100.07 -0.60
CA ALA A 484 -7.58 -101.33 -1.34
C ALA A 484 -8.82 -102.13 -0.92
N ALA A 485 -9.17 -102.13 0.38
CA ALA A 485 -10.41 -102.74 0.87
C ALA A 485 -11.68 -102.12 0.27
N ASN A 486 -11.60 -100.87 -0.19
CA ASN A 486 -12.70 -100.12 -0.81
C ASN A 486 -12.58 -100.04 -2.35
N GLY A 487 -11.61 -100.73 -2.96
CA GLY A 487 -11.44 -100.80 -4.42
C GLY A 487 -10.76 -99.58 -5.06
N PHE A 488 -10.09 -98.74 -4.27
CA PHE A 488 -9.33 -97.58 -4.77
C PHE A 488 -7.85 -97.92 -4.96
N HIS A 489 -7.24 -97.36 -5.99
CA HIS A 489 -5.79 -97.48 -6.25
C HIS A 489 -5.09 -96.18 -5.88
N VAL A 490 -4.11 -96.26 -4.97
CA VAL A 490 -3.34 -95.10 -4.51
C VAL A 490 -1.98 -95.09 -5.21
N GLU A 491 -1.75 -94.09 -6.05
CA GLU A 491 -0.45 -93.88 -6.70
C GLU A 491 0.36 -92.86 -5.93
N THR A 492 1.63 -93.18 -5.65
CA THR A 492 2.57 -92.25 -5.00
C THR A 492 3.68 -91.89 -5.96
N ASN A 493 3.85 -90.59 -6.22
CA ASN A 493 4.98 -90.06 -6.97
C ASN A 493 5.88 -89.27 -6.01
N LEU A 494 6.86 -89.97 -5.43
CA LEU A 494 7.80 -89.38 -4.49
C LEU A 494 9.17 -89.23 -5.15
N CYS A 495 9.65 -87.99 -5.30
CA CYS A 495 11.01 -87.72 -5.76
C CYS A 495 12.02 -88.13 -4.68
N SER A 496 13.00 -88.96 -5.02
CA SER A 496 13.99 -89.58 -4.12
C SER A 496 15.05 -88.64 -3.53
N ARG A 497 14.76 -87.35 -3.37
CA ARG A 497 15.62 -86.42 -2.64
C ARG A 497 15.30 -86.51 -1.16
N HIS A 498 16.25 -86.94 -0.35
CA HIS A 498 16.14 -86.89 1.11
C HIS A 498 15.90 -85.45 1.56
N ALA A 499 14.69 -85.17 2.04
CA ALA A 499 14.31 -83.89 2.58
C ALA A 499 13.98 -84.08 4.06
N THR A 500 14.81 -83.49 4.93
CA THR A 500 14.56 -83.50 6.37
C THR A 500 13.57 -82.40 6.73
N VAL A 501 12.50 -82.74 7.44
CA VAL A 501 11.49 -81.80 7.94
C VAL A 501 11.47 -81.81 9.46
N HIS A 502 11.37 -80.64 10.07
CA HIS A 502 11.09 -80.51 11.50
C HIS A 502 9.59 -80.54 11.72
N ALA A 503 9.08 -81.68 12.17
CA ALA A 503 7.66 -81.89 12.36
C ALA A 503 7.42 -82.77 13.59
N ASP A 504 6.20 -82.71 14.11
CA ASP A 504 5.68 -83.76 14.97
C ASP A 504 5.17 -84.89 14.07
N GLU A 505 5.78 -86.06 14.21
CA GLU A 505 5.53 -87.21 13.33
C GLU A 505 4.05 -87.59 13.28
N GLU A 506 3.40 -87.67 14.44
CA GLU A 506 2.00 -88.10 14.56
C GLU A 506 1.06 -87.01 14.01
N ALA A 507 1.32 -85.75 14.32
CA ALA A 507 0.52 -84.65 13.80
C ALA A 507 0.59 -84.53 12.27
N LEU A 508 1.79 -84.69 11.69
CA LEU A 508 1.98 -84.62 10.25
C LEU A 508 1.38 -85.86 9.55
N ARG A 509 1.56 -87.06 10.12
CA ARG A 509 0.93 -88.28 9.61
C ARG A 509 -0.59 -88.16 9.58
N ARG A 510 -1.19 -87.63 10.66
CA ARG A 510 -2.63 -87.36 10.74
C ARG A 510 -3.09 -86.28 9.76
N ALA A 511 -2.30 -85.23 9.54
CA ALA A 511 -2.62 -84.20 8.56
C ALA A 511 -2.64 -84.76 7.13
N VAL A 512 -1.64 -85.59 6.77
CA VAL A 512 -1.60 -86.28 5.48
C VAL A 512 -2.79 -87.24 5.34
N ARG A 513 -3.06 -88.05 6.37
CA ARG A 513 -4.20 -88.98 6.38
C ARG A 513 -5.57 -88.30 6.26
N ASN A 514 -5.73 -87.08 6.77
CA ASN A 514 -6.99 -86.33 6.63
C ASN A 514 -7.20 -85.75 5.22
N LEU A 515 -6.13 -85.61 4.44
CA LEU A 515 -6.17 -85.06 3.07
C LEU A 515 -6.36 -86.14 2.00
N LEU A 516 -5.86 -87.34 2.27
CA LEU A 516 -6.11 -88.56 1.48
C LEU A 516 -7.53 -89.06 1.75
#